data_AF-A0ABD0BHU5-F1
#
_entry.id   AF-A0ABD0BHU5-F1
#
_cell.length_a   1.000
_cell.length_b   1.000
_cell.length_c   1.000
_cell.angle_alpha   90.00
_cell.angle_beta   90.00
_cell.angle_gamma   90.00
#
_symmetry.space_group_name_H-M   'P 1'
#
loop_
_entity.id
_entity.type
_entity.pdbx_description
1 polymer ?
#
loop_
_entity_poly.entity_id
_entity_poly.type
_entity_poly.pdbx_seq_one_letter_code
_entity_poly.pdbx_strand_id
1 'polypeptide(L)'
;MPKGTPRERSLWKKIWKYPQATAWINEPWRWLTIGHYVRWVVKSEAADASPSTMTQVLRLADSIGLSPAGLRENGWVISASETEGDAAPTTTPPQSPQPIRRLRAVNGDTE
;
A
#
# COMPACT_ATOMS: atom_id res chain seq x y z
N MET A 1 -19.59 -22.51 3.89
CA MET A 1 -18.76 -21.60 3.06
C MET A 1 -17.47 -22.32 2.66
N PRO A 2 -16.98 -22.18 1.42
CA PRO A 2 -15.70 -22.76 1.01
C PRO A 2 -14.58 -22.26 1.91
N LYS A 3 -13.81 -23.17 2.51
CA LYS A 3 -12.63 -22.82 3.30
C LYS A 3 -11.46 -22.68 2.32
N GLY A 4 -10.84 -21.50 2.27
CA GLY A 4 -9.70 -21.24 1.38
C GLY A 4 -8.57 -22.26 1.54
N THR A 5 -7.78 -22.46 0.48
CA THR A 5 -6.73 -23.47 0.44
C THR A 5 -5.67 -23.22 1.54
N PRO A 6 -4.89 -24.23 1.97
CA PRO A 6 -3.78 -24.01 2.90
C PRO A 6 -2.81 -22.92 2.42
N ARG A 7 -2.55 -22.86 1.10
CA ARG A 7 -1.69 -21.85 0.50
C ARG A 7 -2.29 -20.45 0.60
N GLU A 8 -3.57 -20.28 0.28
CA GLU A 8 -4.29 -19.00 0.43
C GLU A 8 -4.27 -18.52 1.88
N ARG A 9 -4.53 -19.40 2.84
CA ARG A 9 -4.50 -19.04 4.27
C ARG A 9 -3.10 -18.65 4.75
N SER A 10 -2.07 -19.33 4.25
CA SER A 10 -0.68 -18.98 4.56
C SER A 10 -0.32 -17.61 3.99
N LEU A 11 -0.71 -17.31 2.75
CA LEU A 11 -0.45 -16.02 2.13
C LEU A 11 -1.24 -14.90 2.81
N TRP A 12 -2.52 -15.14 3.12
CA TRP A 12 -3.35 -14.22 3.91
C TRP A 12 -2.64 -13.85 5.23
N LYS A 13 -2.23 -14.85 6.03
CA LYS A 13 -1.49 -14.60 7.27
C LYS A 13 -0.19 -13.84 7.06
N LYS A 14 0.50 -14.05 5.94
CA LYS A 14 1.75 -13.37 5.61
C LYS A 14 1.52 -11.88 5.32
N ILE A 15 0.57 -11.55 4.46
CA ILE A 15 0.38 -10.15 4.02
C ILE A 15 -0.13 -9.25 5.14
N TRP A 16 -0.90 -9.79 6.10
CA TRP A 16 -1.33 -9.05 7.28
C TRP A 16 -0.20 -8.67 8.26
N LYS A 17 1.04 -9.10 7.99
CA LYS A 17 2.24 -8.66 8.73
C LYS A 17 2.95 -7.47 8.09
N TYR A 18 2.53 -7.06 6.89
CA TYR A 18 3.16 -5.93 6.21
C TYR A 18 2.70 -4.61 6.83
N PRO A 19 3.49 -3.52 6.75
CA PRO A 19 3.11 -2.22 7.33
C PRO A 19 1.77 -1.69 6.77
N GLN A 20 1.44 -2.01 5.51
CA GLN A 20 0.17 -1.66 4.89
C GLN A 20 -1.05 -2.25 5.61
N ALA A 21 -0.88 -3.34 6.36
CA ALA A 21 -1.95 -3.97 7.12
C ALA A 21 -2.58 -3.00 8.13
N THR A 22 -1.81 -2.07 8.69
CA THR A 22 -2.31 -1.01 9.57
C THR A 22 -3.35 -0.15 8.87
N ALA A 23 -3.14 0.20 7.60
CA ALA A 23 -4.13 0.93 6.80
C ALA A 23 -5.35 0.04 6.50
N TRP A 24 -5.13 -1.23 6.14
CA TRP A 24 -6.21 -2.16 5.80
C TRP A 24 -7.16 -2.44 6.97
N ILE A 25 -6.69 -2.42 8.22
CA ILE A 25 -7.54 -2.59 9.42
C ILE A 25 -8.61 -1.49 9.48
N ASN A 26 -8.25 -0.27 9.10
CA ASN A 26 -9.15 0.89 9.09
C ASN A 26 -10.05 0.95 7.84
N GLU A 27 -9.83 0.07 6.85
CA GLU A 27 -10.59 0.00 5.60
C GLU A 27 -11.24 -1.39 5.38
N PRO A 28 -12.25 -1.79 6.18
CA PRO A 28 -12.91 -3.10 6.04
C PRO A 28 -13.49 -3.37 4.65
N TRP A 29 -13.92 -2.32 3.95
CA TRP A 29 -14.43 -2.39 2.58
C TRP A 29 -13.38 -2.91 1.57
N ARG A 30 -12.08 -2.83 1.89
CA ARG A 30 -10.98 -3.31 1.02
C ARG A 30 -10.69 -4.81 1.20
N TRP A 31 -11.18 -5.44 2.27
CA TRP A 31 -10.81 -6.82 2.61
C TRP A 31 -11.18 -7.85 1.53
N LEU A 32 -12.27 -7.60 0.79
CA LEU A 32 -12.64 -8.44 -0.36
C LEU A 32 -11.60 -8.36 -1.48
N THR A 33 -11.07 -7.17 -1.77
CA THR A 33 -10.00 -6.96 -2.76
C THR A 33 -8.71 -7.65 -2.32
N ILE A 34 -8.36 -7.57 -1.03
CA ILE A 34 -7.22 -8.29 -0.45
C ILE A 34 -7.43 -9.82 -0.57
N GLY A 35 -8.64 -10.30 -0.32
CA GLY A 35 -8.99 -11.71 -0.48
C GLY A 35 -8.87 -12.18 -1.93
N HIS A 36 -9.29 -11.35 -2.89
CA HIS A 36 -9.09 -11.60 -4.32
C HIS A 36 -7.61 -11.63 -4.70
N TYR A 37 -6.81 -10.69 -4.20
CA TYR A 37 -5.36 -10.68 -4.42
C TYR A 37 -4.74 -12.01 -4.01
N VAL A 38 -5.04 -12.50 -2.80
CA VAL A 38 -4.53 -13.79 -2.30
C VAL A 38 -4.89 -14.94 -3.24
N ARG A 39 -6.14 -15.04 -3.68
CA ARG A 39 -6.58 -16.10 -4.60
C ARG A 39 -5.86 -16.04 -5.94
N TRP A 40 -5.71 -14.84 -6.50
CA TRP A 40 -5.05 -14.64 -7.80
C TRP A 40 -3.55 -14.92 -7.73
N VAL A 41 -2.88 -14.57 -6.62
CA VAL A 41 -1.48 -14.95 -6.42
C VAL A 41 -1.32 -16.46 -6.38
N VAL A 42 -2.16 -17.18 -5.62
CA VAL A 42 -2.09 -18.64 -5.56
C VAL A 42 -2.39 -19.27 -6.92
N LYS A 43 -3.39 -18.76 -7.64
CA LYS A 43 -3.68 -19.21 -9.01
C LYS A 43 -2.47 -19.01 -9.95
N SER A 44 -1.73 -17.94 -9.73
CA SER A 44 -0.58 -17.60 -10.58
C SER A 44 0.68 -18.42 -10.33
N GLU A 45 0.73 -19.17 -9.23
CA GLU A 45 1.82 -20.11 -8.93
C GLU A 45 1.72 -21.40 -9.77
N ALA A 46 0.62 -21.62 -10.50
CA ALA A 46 0.44 -22.78 -11.36
C ALA A 46 1.37 -22.72 -12.59
N ALA A 47 1.85 -23.89 -13.05
CA ALA A 47 2.79 -23.98 -14.17
C ALA A 47 2.20 -23.47 -15.50
N ASP A 48 0.87 -23.49 -15.63
CA ASP A 48 0.09 -23.04 -16.78
C ASP A 48 -0.50 -21.63 -16.59
N ALA A 49 -0.04 -20.86 -15.59
CA ALA A 49 -0.56 -19.54 -15.32
C ALA A 49 -0.41 -18.61 -16.53
N SER A 50 -1.55 -18.08 -16.99
CA SER A 50 -1.58 -17.18 -18.13
C SER A 50 -0.96 -15.81 -17.81
N PRO A 51 -0.42 -15.08 -18.82
CA PRO A 51 0.00 -13.70 -18.64
C PRO A 51 -1.12 -12.79 -18.09
N SER A 52 -2.37 -13.04 -18.46
CA SER A 52 -3.54 -12.31 -17.93
C SER A 52 -3.73 -12.51 -16.42
N THR A 53 -3.38 -13.68 -15.89
CA THR A 53 -3.39 -13.96 -14.45
C THR A 53 -2.36 -13.10 -13.73
N MET A 54 -1.15 -12.96 -14.30
CA MET A 54 -0.13 -12.05 -13.79
C MET A 54 -0.56 -10.59 -13.83
N THR A 55 -1.17 -10.13 -14.93
CA THR A 55 -1.71 -8.76 -15.02
C THR A 55 -2.74 -8.50 -13.92
N GLN A 56 -3.62 -9.45 -13.64
CA GLN A 56 -4.63 -9.30 -12.59
C GLN A 56 -3.99 -9.22 -11.18
N VAL A 57 -2.94 -10.00 -10.93
CA VAL A 57 -2.18 -9.94 -9.67
C VAL A 57 -1.54 -8.57 -9.49
N LEU A 58 -0.88 -8.02 -10.51
CA LEU A 58 -0.23 -6.71 -10.45
C LEU A 58 -1.25 -5.59 -10.21
N ARG A 59 -2.38 -5.60 -10.92
CA ARG A 59 -3.47 -4.62 -10.71
C ARG A 59 -4.02 -4.67 -9.29
N LEU A 60 -4.23 -5.88 -8.76
CA LEU A 60 -4.69 -6.03 -7.39
C LEU A 60 -3.63 -5.55 -6.40
N ALA A 61 -2.35 -5.88 -6.62
CA ALA A 61 -1.25 -5.43 -5.77
C ALA A 61 -1.17 -3.89 -5.70
N ASP A 62 -1.31 -3.21 -6.84
CA ASP A 62 -1.39 -1.75 -6.90
C ASP A 62 -2.60 -1.25 -6.10
N SER A 63 -3.78 -1.82 -6.35
CA SER A 63 -5.01 -1.41 -5.67
C SER A 63 -4.99 -1.57 -4.15
N ILE A 64 -4.16 -2.48 -3.60
CA ILE A 64 -4.03 -2.69 -2.16
C ILE A 64 -2.73 -2.10 -1.58
N GLY A 65 -2.00 -1.28 -2.36
CA GLY A 65 -0.82 -0.56 -1.89
C GLY A 65 0.44 -1.41 -1.67
N LEU A 66 0.56 -2.56 -2.35
CA LEU A 66 1.76 -3.40 -2.29
C LEU A 66 2.85 -2.97 -3.28
N SER A 67 2.55 -2.06 -4.20
CA SER A 67 3.52 -1.50 -5.14
C SER A 67 3.80 -0.03 -4.85
N PRO A 68 4.93 0.53 -5.35
CA PRO A 68 5.19 1.97 -5.24
C PRO A 68 4.09 2.84 -5.86
N ALA A 69 3.51 2.39 -6.98
CA ALA A 69 2.39 3.08 -7.61
C ALA A 69 1.14 3.06 -6.72
N GLY A 70 0.83 1.90 -6.14
CA GLY A 70 -0.27 1.72 -5.20
C GLY A 70 -0.11 2.53 -3.92
N LEU A 71 1.10 2.61 -3.37
CA LEU A 71 1.37 3.46 -2.20
C LEU A 71 1.09 4.93 -2.52
N ARG A 72 1.59 5.43 -3.66
CA ARG A 72 1.33 6.80 -4.11
C ARG A 72 -0.16 7.06 -4.37
N GLU A 73 -0.87 6.12 -5.00
CA GLU A 73 -2.29 6.25 -5.33
C GLU A 73 -3.19 6.26 -4.09
N ASN A 74 -2.84 5.47 -3.08
CA ASN A 74 -3.56 5.45 -1.81
C ASN A 74 -3.12 6.58 -0.86
N GLY A 75 -2.10 7.36 -1.22
CA GLY A 75 -1.51 8.38 -0.35
C GLY A 75 -0.81 7.80 0.89
N TRP A 76 -0.33 6.56 0.80
CA TRP A 76 0.33 5.86 1.90
C TRP A 76 1.85 6.07 1.85
N VAL A 77 2.44 6.26 3.02
CA VAL A 77 3.90 6.34 3.20
C VAL A 77 4.30 5.26 4.18
N ILE A 78 5.23 4.39 3.78
CA ILE A 78 5.81 3.39 4.68
C ILE A 78 7.04 4.02 5.32
N SER A 79 6.98 4.24 6.63
CA SER A 79 8.13 4.70 7.40
C SER A 79 9.09 3.53 7.63
N ALA A 80 10.38 3.71 7.34
CA ALA A 80 11.39 2.64 7.48
C ALA A 80 11.53 2.09 8.91
N SER A 81 11.04 2.81 9.93
CA SER A 81 11.07 2.40 11.33
C SER A 81 10.01 1.39 11.75
N GLU A 82 9.03 1.06 10.89
CA GLU A 82 7.92 0.15 11.25
C GLU A 82 8.26 -1.34 11.02
N THR A 83 9.46 -1.65 10.53
CA THR A 83 9.90 -3.04 10.31
C THR A 83 10.88 -3.48 11.39
N GLU A 84 10.40 -3.55 12.62
CA GLU A 84 10.86 -4.50 13.64
C GLU A 84 9.90 -4.37 14.82
N GLY A 85 9.43 -5.52 15.32
CA GLY A 85 8.38 -5.56 16.33
C GLY A 85 8.82 -4.89 17.63
N ASP A 86 8.37 -3.66 17.84
CA ASP A 86 8.09 -3.17 19.18
C ASP A 86 6.96 -2.13 19.12
N ALA A 87 5.99 -2.30 20.01
CA ALA A 87 4.87 -1.39 20.14
C ALA A 87 5.31 -0.19 20.97
N ALA A 88 5.43 0.98 20.35
CA ALA A 88 5.34 2.26 21.07
C ALA A 88 4.58 3.28 20.21
N PRO A 89 3.56 3.97 20.76
CA PRO A 89 2.81 4.95 19.99
C PRO A 89 3.61 6.25 19.96
N THR A 90 4.26 6.55 18.84
CA THR A 90 4.73 7.92 18.60
C THR A 90 3.79 8.57 17.60
N THR A 91 2.81 9.27 18.15
CA THR A 91 2.05 10.31 17.45
C THR A 91 3.00 11.41 16.98
N THR A 92 3.39 11.37 15.72
CA THR A 92 3.89 12.56 15.02
C THR A 92 3.20 12.63 13.66
N PRO A 93 2.34 13.63 13.40
CA PRO A 93 1.76 13.82 12.07
C PRO A 93 2.87 14.15 11.07
N PRO A 94 2.81 13.62 9.82
CA PRO A 94 3.77 14.00 8.80
C PRO A 94 3.57 15.48 8.44
N GLN A 95 4.58 16.31 8.71
CA GLN A 95 4.58 17.70 8.28
C GLN A 95 4.63 17.76 6.75
N SER A 96 3.57 18.27 6.14
CA SER A 96 3.56 18.62 4.72
C SER A 96 4.62 19.70 4.46
N PRO A 97 5.53 19.54 3.47
CA PRO A 97 6.46 20.59 3.13
C PRO A 97 5.68 21.79 2.57
N GLN A 98 5.75 22.92 3.27
CA GLN A 98 5.08 24.16 2.87
C GLN A 98 5.66 24.69 1.55
N PRO A 99 4.82 25.17 0.61
CA PRO A 99 5.31 25.74 -0.64
C PRO A 99 6.05 27.06 -0.34
N ILE A 100 7.34 27.11 -0.69
CA ILE A 100 8.14 28.34 -0.54
C ILE A 100 7.66 29.36 -1.58
N ARG A 101 6.84 30.31 -1.12
CA ARG A 101 6.37 31.46 -1.89
C ARG A 101 7.51 32.47 -1.99
N ARG A 102 8.27 32.49 -3.09
CA ARG A 102 9.25 33.56 -3.35
C ARG A 102 8.55 34.78 -3.94
N LEU A 103 8.13 35.70 -3.08
CA LEU A 103 7.84 37.08 -3.46
C LEU A 103 9.16 37.78 -3.81
N ARG A 104 9.26 38.29 -5.04
CA ARG A 104 10.34 39.19 -5.44
C ARG A 104 9.79 40.62 -5.44
N ALA A 105 10.19 41.40 -4.44
CA ALA A 105 10.06 42.85 -4.51
C ALA A 105 11.15 43.40 -5.44
N VAL A 106 10.79 44.30 -6.33
CA VAL A 106 11.70 45.27 -6.92
C VAL A 106 11.09 46.64 -6.63
N ASN A 107 11.64 47.30 -5.62
CA ASN A 107 11.63 48.74 -5.56
C ASN A 107 12.79 49.21 -6.46
N GLY A 108 12.47 50.07 -7.41
CA GLY A 108 13.42 50.86 -8.18
C GLY A 108 12.89 52.29 -8.17
N ASP A 109 13.67 53.16 -7.54
CA ASP A 109 13.33 54.54 -7.20
C ASP A 109 13.18 55.48 -8.40
N THR A 110 12.44 56.55 -8.14
CA THR A 110 12.41 57.88 -8.76
C THR A 110 13.67 58.33 -9.51
N GLU A 111 13.49 58.80 -10.76
CA GLU A 111 13.61 60.21 -11.20
C GLU A 111 12.93 60.41 -12.57
#